data_AF-B4NNN0-F1
#
_entry.id   AF-B4NNN0-F1
#
_cell.length_a   1.000
_cell.length_b   1.000
_cell.length_c   1.000
_cell.angle_alpha   90.00
_cell.angle_beta   90.00
_cell.angle_gamma   90.00
#
_symmetry.space_group_name_H-M   'P 1'
#
loop_
_entity.id
_entity.type
_entity.pdbx_description
1 polymer ?
#
loop_
_entity_poly.entity_id
_entity_poly.type
_entity_poly.pdbx_seq_one_letter_code
_entity_poly.pdbx_strand_id
1 'polypeptide(L)'
;LILMAYLQIGVIQTVACYFTFFAIMCEYGFPPSRLKGIREDWDSKNVDDLVDGYGQEWTYRERKELEYRASTGYFVSIVVTQWADLIICKTRRNSIIQQGMGNWVLNFALFFETIVALILCYMPGMKKGLRMYPVR
;
A
#
# COMPACT_ATOMS: atom_id res chain seq x y z
N LEU A 1 9.24 -10.60 -22.15
CA LEU A 1 9.79 -9.73 -21.08
C LEU A 1 8.80 -8.64 -20.73
N ILE A 2 8.46 -7.73 -21.65
CA ILE A 2 7.46 -6.67 -21.43
C ILE A 2 6.11 -7.24 -20.96
N LEU A 3 5.59 -8.27 -21.63
CA LEU A 3 4.31 -8.86 -21.26
C LEU A 3 4.31 -9.58 -19.90
N MET A 4 5.43 -10.19 -19.49
CA MET A 4 5.54 -10.82 -18.16
C MET A 4 5.60 -9.77 -17.05
N ALA A 5 6.42 -8.73 -17.24
CA ALA A 5 6.60 -7.69 -16.24
C ALA A 5 5.34 -6.84 -16.05
N TYR A 6 4.78 -6.30 -17.13
CA TYR A 6 3.65 -5.36 -17.03
C TYR A 6 2.31 -6.05 -16.81
N LEU A 7 2.05 -7.17 -17.48
CA LEU A 7 0.71 -7.78 -17.49
C LEU A 7 0.53 -8.88 -16.46
N GLN A 8 1.58 -9.63 -16.11
CA GLN A 8 1.45 -10.70 -15.13
C GLN A 8 1.85 -10.22 -13.74
N ILE A 9 3.12 -9.84 -13.56
CA ILE A 9 3.63 -9.45 -12.24
C ILE A 9 3.02 -8.11 -11.81
N GLY A 10 3.01 -7.12 -12.70
CA GLY A 10 2.43 -5.79 -12.41
C GLY A 10 0.94 -5.84 -12.05
N VAL A 11 0.15 -6.70 -12.69
CA VAL A 11 -1.27 -6.86 -12.35
C VAL A 11 -1.44 -7.53 -10.99
N ILE A 12 -0.67 -8.58 -10.69
CA ILE A 12 -0.71 -9.24 -9.37
C ILE A 12 -0.33 -8.24 -8.27
N GLN A 13 0.73 -7.45 -8.49
CA GLN A 13 1.16 -6.41 -7.56
C GLN A 13 0.08 -5.35 -7.36
N THR A 14 -0.54 -4.88 -8.44
CA THR A 14 -1.61 -3.88 -8.37
C THR A 14 -2.80 -4.41 -7.58
N VAL A 15 -3.23 -5.65 -7.83
CA VAL A 15 -4.33 -6.29 -7.09
C VAL A 15 -3.99 -6.45 -5.61
N ALA A 16 -2.77 -6.87 -5.27
CA ALA A 16 -2.33 -6.98 -3.88
C ALA A 16 -2.33 -5.63 -3.16
N CYS A 17 -1.89 -4.55 -3.82
CA CYS A 17 -1.90 -3.23 -3.22
C CYS A 17 -3.33 -2.69 -3.02
N TYR A 18 -4.21 -2.85 -4.02
CA TYR A 18 -5.63 -2.48 -3.88
C TYR A 18 -6.33 -3.29 -2.79
N PHE A 19 -5.98 -4.58 -2.64
CA PHE A 19 -6.51 -5.41 -1.58
C PHE A 19 -6.21 -4.82 -0.19
N THR A 20 -4.95 -4.45 0.08
CA THR A 20 -4.59 -3.82 1.36
C THR A 20 -5.31 -2.48 1.58
N PHE A 21 -5.42 -1.66 0.53
CA PHE A 21 -6.16 -0.40 0.62
C PHE A 21 -7.63 -0.62 1.01
N PHE A 22 -8.32 -1.55 0.35
CA PHE A 22 -9.71 -1.86 0.66
C PHE A 22 -9.88 -2.58 2.00
N ALA A 23 -8.93 -3.40 2.41
CA ALA A 23 -8.94 -4.05 3.72
C ALA A 23 -8.90 -3.00 4.83
N ILE A 24 -7.98 -2.02 4.76
CA ILE A 24 -7.91 -0.91 5.71
C ILE A 24 -9.22 -0.12 5.68
N MET A 25 -9.70 0.29 4.50
CA MET A 25 -10.97 1.05 4.42
C MET A 25 -12.16 0.28 5.02
N CYS A 26 -12.21 -1.04 4.83
CA CYS A 26 -13.27 -1.89 5.36
C CYS A 26 -13.21 -2.01 6.89
N GLU A 27 -12.02 -2.08 7.49
CA GLU A 27 -11.85 -2.13 8.95
C GLU A 27 -12.39 -0.87 9.64
N TYR A 28 -12.34 0.28 8.95
CA TYR A 28 -12.89 1.55 9.43
C TYR A 28 -14.32 1.82 8.91
N GLY A 29 -15.05 0.80 8.46
CA GLY A 29 -16.48 0.92 8.13
C GLY A 29 -16.80 1.39 6.70
N PHE A 30 -15.79 1.50 5.82
CA PHE A 30 -15.99 1.82 4.41
C PHE A 30 -15.71 0.60 3.50
N PRO A 31 -16.66 -0.34 3.38
CA PRO A 31 -16.50 -1.47 2.48
C PRO A 31 -16.48 -1.01 1.01
N PRO A 32 -15.89 -1.80 0.08
CA PRO A 32 -15.81 -1.45 -1.35
C PRO A 32 -17.14 -1.15 -2.03
N SER A 33 -18.25 -1.69 -1.52
CA SER A 33 -19.60 -1.38 -2.01
C SER A 33 -20.02 0.06 -1.68
N ARG A 34 -19.68 0.55 -0.49
CA ARG A 34 -19.99 1.91 -0.02
C ARG A 34 -19.05 2.96 -0.62
N LEU A 35 -17.81 2.59 -0.94
CA LEU A 35 -16.83 3.48 -1.58
C LEU A 35 -17.21 3.90 -3.02
N LYS A 36 -18.15 3.21 -3.67
CA LYS A 36 -18.60 3.57 -5.02
C LYS A 36 -19.47 4.82 -4.99
N GLY A 37 -19.04 5.87 -5.70
CA GLY A 37 -19.82 7.08 -5.91
C GLY A 37 -19.75 8.13 -4.80
N ILE A 38 -19.07 7.86 -3.68
CA ILE A 38 -18.99 8.80 -2.54
C ILE A 38 -17.90 9.87 -2.69
N ARG A 39 -17.23 9.96 -3.85
CA ARG A 39 -16.04 10.82 -4.01
C ARG A 39 -16.35 12.30 -3.83
N GLU A 40 -17.50 12.76 -4.32
CA GLU A 40 -17.93 14.16 -4.19
C GLU A 40 -18.12 14.54 -2.72
N ASP A 41 -18.83 13.70 -1.98
CA ASP A 41 -19.03 13.87 -0.54
C ASP A 41 -17.70 13.73 0.22
N TRP A 42 -16.86 12.76 -0.17
CA TRP A 42 -15.54 12.47 0.42
C TRP A 42 -14.57 13.66 0.35
N ASP A 43 -14.53 14.35 -0.79
CA ASP A 43 -13.65 15.48 -1.03
C ASP A 43 -14.23 16.83 -0.57
N SER A 44 -15.54 16.89 -0.31
CA SER A 44 -16.22 18.10 0.18
C SER A 44 -15.83 18.39 1.63
N LYS A 45 -15.30 19.60 1.86
CA LYS A 45 -15.00 20.14 3.20
C LYS A 45 -16.24 20.60 3.96
N ASN A 46 -17.38 20.72 3.28
CA ASN A 46 -18.63 21.23 3.85
C ASN A 46 -19.50 20.10 4.42
N VAL A 47 -19.09 18.84 4.24
CA VAL A 47 -19.77 17.65 4.74
C VAL A 47 -18.95 17.12 5.91
N ASP A 48 -19.49 17.17 7.12
CA ASP A 48 -18.85 16.64 8.33
C ASP A 48 -19.62 15.46 8.96
N ASP A 49 -20.72 15.06 8.31
CA ASP A 49 -21.70 14.07 8.73
C ASP A 49 -21.75 12.87 7.77
N LEU A 50 -20.62 12.50 7.15
CA LEU A 50 -20.60 11.36 6.22
C LEU A 50 -20.78 10.05 6.99
N VAL A 51 -21.90 9.36 6.74
CA VAL A 51 -22.25 8.10 7.40
C VAL A 51 -21.54 6.91 6.75
N ASP A 52 -20.84 6.13 7.59
CA ASP A 52 -20.18 4.87 7.22
C ASP A 52 -21.16 3.68 7.14
N GLY A 53 -20.63 2.47 6.91
CA GLY A 53 -21.44 1.24 6.86
C GLY A 53 -22.03 0.78 8.21
N TYR A 54 -21.55 1.34 9.33
CA TYR A 54 -21.98 1.03 10.69
C TYR A 54 -22.91 2.09 11.30
N GLY A 55 -23.14 3.21 10.59
CA GLY A 55 -23.96 4.32 11.06
C GLY A 55 -23.19 5.38 11.85
N GLN A 56 -21.85 5.39 11.81
CA GLN A 56 -21.03 6.44 12.43
C GLN A 56 -20.83 7.61 11.46
N GLU A 57 -20.86 8.83 12.01
CA GLU A 57 -20.59 10.07 11.26
C GLU A 57 -19.08 10.37 11.27
N TRP A 58 -18.55 10.74 10.11
CA TRP A 58 -17.13 11.02 9.91
C TRP A 58 -16.89 12.46 9.45
N THR A 59 -16.09 13.21 10.21
CA THR A 59 -15.69 14.57 9.83
C THR A 59 -14.73 14.57 8.64
N TYR A 60 -14.60 15.69 7.93
CA TYR A 60 -13.65 15.81 6.80
C TYR A 60 -12.21 15.45 7.19
N ARG A 61 -11.78 15.82 8.41
CA ARG A 61 -10.41 15.57 8.87
C ARG A 61 -10.16 14.08 9.11
N GLU A 62 -11.11 13.38 9.72
CA GLU A 62 -10.99 11.94 10.01
C GLU A 62 -11.00 11.11 8.72
N ARG A 63 -11.85 11.48 7.75
CA ARG A 63 -11.89 10.85 6.42
C ARG A 63 -10.56 10.99 5.69
N LYS A 64 -9.99 12.19 5.68
CA LYS A 64 -8.69 12.43 5.07
C LYS A 64 -7.57 11.70 5.80
N GLU A 65 -7.60 11.64 7.12
CA GLU A 65 -6.64 10.84 7.87
C GLU A 65 -6.74 9.33 7.52
N LEU A 66 -7.96 8.81 7.39
CA LEU A 66 -8.19 7.42 6.95
C LEU A 66 -7.67 7.18 5.52
N GLU A 67 -7.94 8.09 4.58
CA GLU A 67 -7.44 8.02 3.20
C GLU A 67 -5.91 7.96 3.17
N TYR A 68 -5.24 8.76 4.00
CA TYR A 68 -3.79 8.76 4.11
C TYR A 68 -3.24 7.50 4.77
N ARG A 69 -3.92 6.93 5.77
CA ARG A 69 -3.58 5.63 6.36
C ARG A 69 -3.69 4.51 5.33
N ALA A 70 -4.79 4.46 4.57
CA ALA A 70 -4.99 3.48 3.51
C ALA A 70 -3.93 3.63 2.39
N SER A 71 -3.60 4.87 2.02
CA SER A 71 -2.53 5.15 1.05
C SER A 71 -1.14 4.72 1.56
N THR A 72 -0.88 4.87 2.86
CA THR A 72 0.36 4.37 3.48
C THR A 72 0.41 2.85 3.46
N GLY A 73 -0.71 2.18 3.76
CA GLY A 73 -0.84 0.72 3.62
C GLY A 73 -0.60 0.25 2.18
N TYR A 74 -1.14 0.96 1.19
CA TYR A 74 -0.87 0.69 -0.23
C TYR A 74 0.63 0.79 -0.55
N PHE A 75 1.31 1.83 -0.06
CA PHE A 75 2.77 1.99 -0.23
C PHE A 75 3.56 0.83 0.41
N VAL A 76 3.19 0.41 1.63
CA VAL A 76 3.83 -0.74 2.29
C VAL A 76 3.65 -2.01 1.44
N SER A 77 2.47 -2.23 0.88
CA SER A 77 2.21 -3.38 -0.01
C SER A 77 3.04 -3.33 -1.29
N ILE A 78 3.32 -2.14 -1.85
CA ILE A 78 4.28 -2.00 -2.95
C ILE A 78 5.65 -2.53 -2.50
N VAL A 79 6.18 -2.05 -1.38
CA VAL A 79 7.52 -2.47 -0.90
C VAL A 79 7.59 -3.98 -0.69
N VAL A 80 6.57 -4.58 -0.06
CA VAL A 80 6.53 -6.04 0.19
C VAL A 80 6.48 -6.83 -1.12
N THR A 81 5.69 -6.39 -2.09
CA THR A 81 5.61 -7.07 -3.40
C THR A 81 6.89 -6.90 -4.22
N GLN A 82 7.62 -5.79 -4.05
CA GLN A 82 8.95 -5.59 -4.66
C GLN A 82 9.98 -6.60 -4.18
N TRP A 83 9.92 -7.05 -2.93
CA TRP A 83 10.82 -8.12 -2.46
C TRP A 83 10.64 -9.40 -3.27
N ALA A 84 9.39 -9.76 -3.57
CA ALA A 84 9.08 -10.93 -4.37
C ALA A 84 9.54 -10.74 -5.83
N ASP A 85 9.31 -9.56 -6.42
CA ASP A 85 9.78 -9.26 -7.78
C ASP A 85 11.31 -9.32 -7.90
N LEU A 86 12.04 -8.74 -6.95
CA LEU A 86 13.52 -8.81 -6.92
C LEU A 86 14.04 -10.25 -6.84
N ILE A 87 13.38 -11.10 -6.06
CA ILE A 87 13.74 -12.51 -5.92
C ILE A 87 13.46 -13.27 -7.23
N ILE A 88 12.33 -13.01 -7.90
CA ILE A 88 11.94 -13.66 -9.16
C ILE A 88 12.84 -13.20 -10.31
N CYS A 89 13.10 -11.89 -10.42
CA CYS A 89 13.96 -11.31 -11.45
C CYS A 89 15.42 -11.77 -11.34
N LYS A 90 15.87 -12.23 -10.17
CA LYS A 90 17.20 -12.83 -9.98
C LYS A 90 17.43 -14.07 -10.84
N THR A 91 16.37 -14.85 -11.13
CA THR A 91 16.51 -16.11 -11.84
C THR A 91 15.51 -16.25 -12.97
N ARG A 92 16.02 -16.28 -14.21
CA ARG A 92 15.18 -16.36 -15.41
C ARG A 92 14.78 -17.79 -15.82
N ARG A 93 15.54 -18.81 -15.40
CA ARG A 93 15.31 -20.22 -15.77
C ARG A 93 15.56 -21.23 -14.65
N ASN A 94 16.59 -21.04 -13.84
CA ASN A 94 16.90 -21.96 -12.74
C ASN A 94 15.93 -21.76 -11.56
N SER A 95 15.83 -22.73 -10.66
CA SER A 95 15.12 -22.49 -9.40
C SER A 95 15.98 -21.68 -8.44
N ILE A 96 15.37 -20.81 -7.63
CA ILE A 96 16.05 -20.07 -6.56
C ILE A 96 16.74 -21.03 -5.57
N ILE A 97 16.16 -22.21 -5.33
CA ILE A 97 16.72 -23.24 -4.45
C ILE A 97 18.02 -23.83 -5.02
N GLN A 98 18.11 -23.97 -6.35
CA GLN A 98 19.31 -24.47 -7.01
C GLN A 98 20.38 -23.38 -7.19
N GLN A 99 19.97 -22.12 -7.35
CA GLN A 99 20.88 -20.99 -7.60
C GLN A 99 21.44 -20.36 -6.30
N GLY A 100 20.69 -20.39 -5.21
CA GLY A 100 21.06 -19.77 -3.93
C GLY A 100 21.04 -18.24 -3.92
N MET A 101 21.20 -17.65 -2.72
CA MET A 101 21.19 -16.20 -2.46
C MET A 101 22.59 -15.62 -2.21
N GLY A 102 23.60 -16.02 -2.98
CA GLY A 102 24.99 -15.56 -2.79
C GLY A 102 25.30 -14.13 -3.26
N ASN A 103 24.33 -13.37 -3.79
CA ASN A 103 24.57 -11.99 -4.25
C ASN A 103 24.43 -11.01 -3.09
N TRP A 104 25.56 -10.59 -2.53
CA TRP A 104 25.59 -9.69 -1.37
C TRP A 104 24.98 -8.31 -1.67
N VAL A 105 25.14 -7.78 -2.88
CA VAL A 105 24.55 -6.49 -3.29
C VAL A 105 23.02 -6.57 -3.31
N LEU A 106 22.46 -7.68 -3.81
CA LEU A 106 21.00 -7.89 -3.82
C LEU A 106 20.43 -8.02 -2.41
N ASN A 107 21.12 -8.76 -1.52
CA ASN A 107 20.70 -8.88 -0.13
C ASN A 107 20.79 -7.53 0.61
N PHE A 108 21.81 -6.73 0.33
CA PHE A 108 21.94 -5.37 0.85
C PHE A 108 20.82 -4.46 0.34
N ALA A 109 20.46 -4.54 -0.95
CA ALA A 109 19.38 -3.75 -1.52
C ALA A 109 18.03 -4.02 -0.85
N LEU A 110 17.68 -5.29 -0.63
CA LEU A 110 16.45 -5.68 0.09
C LEU A 110 16.42 -5.13 1.52
N PHE A 111 17.55 -5.20 2.23
CA PHE A 111 17.67 -4.66 3.57
C PHE A 111 17.54 -3.13 3.60
N PHE A 112 18.23 -2.45 2.68
CA PHE A 112 18.17 -0.99 2.56
C PHE A 112 16.76 -0.49 2.22
N GLU A 113 16.09 -1.15 1.27
CA GLU A 113 14.71 -0.85 0.91
C GLU A 113 13.76 -0.97 2.11
N THR A 114 13.93 -2.02 2.91
CA THR A 114 13.16 -2.23 4.14
C THR A 114 13.39 -1.11 5.15
N ILE A 115 14.64 -0.70 5.36
CA ILE A 115 14.97 0.41 6.28
C ILE A 115 14.35 1.72 5.80
N VAL A 116 14.44 2.03 4.51
CA VAL A 116 13.85 3.25 3.95
C VAL A 116 12.33 3.22 4.12
N ALA A 117 11.67 2.09 3.86
CA ALA A 117 10.23 1.95 4.05
C ALA A 117 9.83 2.15 5.52
N LEU A 118 10.58 1.57 6.47
CA LEU A 118 10.35 1.77 7.90
C LEU A 118 10.53 3.23 8.33
N ILE A 119 11.58 3.89 7.82
CA ILE A 119 11.82 5.31 8.05
C ILE A 119 10.64 6.14 7.52
N LEU A 120 10.19 5.89 6.29
CA LEU A 120 9.10 6.67 5.69
C LEU A 120 7.76 6.47 6.42
N CYS A 121 7.49 5.26 6.91
CA CYS A 121 6.22 4.95 7.60
C CYS A 121 6.18 5.45 9.06
N TYR A 122 7.31 5.38 9.77
CA TYR A 122 7.31 5.57 11.24
C TYR A 122 8.03 6.83 11.72
N MET A 123 8.79 7.54 10.87
CA MET A 123 9.53 8.72 11.32
C MET A 123 8.60 9.92 11.57
N PRO A 124 8.67 10.55 12.76
CA PRO A 124 7.84 11.70 13.12
C PRO A 124 8.24 12.93 12.31
N GLY A 125 7.52 13.19 11.22
CA GLY A 125 7.78 14.27 10.26
C GLY A 125 7.16 13.98 8.90
N MET A 126 7.07 12.70 8.56
CA MET A 126 6.47 12.20 7.32
C MET A 126 4.95 12.42 7.24
N LYS A 127 4.28 12.58 8.41
CA LYS A 127 2.88 13.01 8.51
C LYS A 127 2.62 14.40 7.93
N LYS A 128 3.59 15.32 8.04
CA LYS A 128 3.46 16.71 7.53
C LYS A 128 4.03 16.85 6.11
N GLY A 129 5.09 16.12 5.78
CA GLY A 129 5.74 16.17 4.46
C GLY A 129 5.04 15.33 3.38
N LEU A 130 4.85 14.03 3.63
CA LEU A 130 4.28 13.08 2.67
C LEU A 130 2.85 12.62 3.03
N ARG A 131 2.28 13.14 4.13
CA ARG A 131 0.99 12.72 4.67
C ARG A 131 0.93 11.19 4.89
N MET A 132 2.02 10.60 5.34
CA MET A 132 2.06 9.18 5.70
C MET A 132 1.70 9.00 7.18
N TYR A 133 0.73 8.13 7.45
CA TYR A 133 0.27 7.82 8.80
C TYR A 133 0.64 6.39 9.15
N PRO A 134 1.08 6.13 10.39
CA PRO A 134 1.47 4.79 10.80
C PRO A 134 0.28 3.85 10.66
N VAL A 135 0.50 2.76 9.94
CA VAL A 135 -0.41 1.62 9.90
C VAL A 135 -0.23 0.91 11.24
N ARG A 136 -1.26 0.94 12.09
CA ARG A 136 -1.29 0.28 13.39
C ARG A 136 -2.37 -0.78 13.39
#